data_AF-A0A0E0F0P5-F1
#
_entry.id   AF-A0A0E0F0P5-F1
#
_cell.length_a   1.000
_cell.length_b   1.000
_cell.length_c   1.000
_cell.angle_alpha   90.00
_cell.angle_beta   90.00
_cell.angle_gamma   90.00
#
_symmetry.space_group_name_H-M   'P 1'
#
loop_
_entity.id
_entity.type
_entity.pdbx_description
1 polymer ?
#
loop_
_entity_poly.entity_id
_entity_poly.type
_entity_poly.pdbx_seq_one_letter_code
_entity_poly.pdbx_strand_id
1 'polypeptide(L)'
;MENNRETVEYEQEDGVNISANAVHPGVVTTNLFRHRTIINALVKSIGRFVHKTVEQGAATTCYVALHSQFTGISGKYFSNCNLDTPSSQASNAELANKLWEFSSKIVSS
;
A
#
# COMPACT_ATOMS: atom_id res chain seq x y z
N MET A 1 2.36 24.04 -0.49
CA MET A 1 1.09 23.66 0.17
C MET A 1 -0.09 23.63 -0.82
N GLU A 2 0.10 24.03 -2.10
CA GLU A 2 -0.94 24.03 -3.15
C GLU A 2 -1.37 22.62 -3.61
N ASN A 3 -0.45 21.64 -3.62
CA ASN A 3 -0.65 20.37 -4.33
C ASN A 3 -1.50 19.31 -3.60
N ASN A 4 -1.76 19.51 -2.30
CA ASN A 4 -2.67 18.63 -1.55
C ASN A 4 -4.14 19.02 -1.73
N ARG A 5 -4.44 20.12 -2.45
CA ARG A 5 -5.83 20.52 -2.72
C ARG A 5 -6.40 19.77 -3.92
N GLU A 6 -5.62 19.61 -4.99
CA GLU A 6 -6.09 18.92 -6.21
C GLU A 6 -6.45 17.45 -5.97
N THR A 7 -5.69 16.72 -5.13
CA THR A 7 -5.96 15.29 -4.85
C THR A 7 -7.22 15.08 -4.00
N VAL A 8 -7.57 16.05 -3.17
CA VAL A 8 -8.77 16.02 -2.32
C VAL A 8 -9.99 16.53 -3.12
N GLU A 9 -9.79 17.32 -4.17
CA GLU A 9 -10.85 17.79 -5.08
C GLU A 9 -11.40 16.68 -5.98
N TYR A 10 -10.56 15.78 -6.50
CA TYR A 10 -11.05 14.62 -7.27
C TYR A 10 -11.93 13.66 -6.44
N GLU A 11 -11.73 13.60 -5.12
CA GLU A 11 -12.57 12.78 -4.22
C GLU A 11 -14.00 13.34 -4.05
N GLN A 12 -14.28 14.59 -4.48
CA GLN A 12 -15.57 15.25 -4.27
C GLN A 12 -16.44 15.36 -5.53
N GLU A 13 -15.89 15.19 -6.74
CA GLU A 13 -16.63 15.45 -8.00
C GLU A 13 -17.82 14.50 -8.24
N ASP A 14 -17.80 13.26 -7.72
CA ASP A 14 -18.87 12.26 -7.95
C ASP A 14 -19.83 12.08 -6.75
N GLY A 15 -19.67 12.84 -5.66
CA GLY A 15 -20.48 12.69 -4.44
C GLY A 15 -20.26 11.36 -3.69
N VAL A 16 -19.24 10.58 -4.07
CA VAL A 16 -18.84 9.33 -3.42
C VAL A 16 -17.67 9.60 -2.48
N ASN A 17 -17.79 9.21 -1.22
CA ASN A 17 -16.67 9.30 -0.26
C ASN A 17 -15.64 8.20 -0.58
N ILE A 18 -14.62 8.56 -1.38
CA ILE A 18 -13.51 7.66 -1.73
C ILE A 18 -12.37 7.89 -0.74
N SER A 19 -11.72 6.81 -0.32
CA SER A 19 -10.49 6.86 0.48
C SER A 19 -9.39 6.03 -0.18
N ALA A 20 -8.18 6.58 -0.23
CA ALA A 20 -7.00 5.89 -0.76
C ALA A 20 -5.95 5.71 0.36
N ASN A 21 -5.65 4.46 0.72
CA ASN A 21 -4.64 4.12 1.73
C ASN A 21 -3.68 3.05 1.21
N ALA A 22 -2.45 3.06 1.73
CA ALA A 22 -1.45 2.03 1.46
C ALA A 22 -1.35 1.05 2.64
N VAL A 23 -1.10 -0.22 2.34
CA VAL A 23 -0.98 -1.28 3.35
C VAL A 23 0.25 -2.14 3.10
N HIS A 24 0.89 -2.57 4.17
CA HIS A 24 1.96 -3.56 4.14
C HIS A 24 1.48 -4.88 4.75
N PRO A 25 1.46 -5.99 3.99
CA PRO A 25 0.96 -7.28 4.47
C PRO A 25 1.92 -7.94 5.48
N GLY A 26 3.17 -7.47 5.55
CA GLY A 26 4.27 -8.17 6.20
C GLY A 26 4.91 -9.17 5.24
N VAL A 27 5.82 -9.99 5.75
CA VAL A 27 6.48 -11.03 4.95
C VAL A 27 5.57 -12.26 4.94
N VAL A 28 4.90 -12.51 3.81
CA VAL A 28 3.96 -13.63 3.62
C VAL A 28 4.59 -14.66 2.69
N THR A 29 4.47 -15.94 3.03
CA THR A 29 4.96 -17.02 2.15
C THR A 29 4.06 -17.15 0.91
N THR A 30 4.43 -16.46 -0.16
CA THR A 30 3.74 -16.48 -1.46
C THR A 30 4.69 -16.93 -2.58
N ASN A 31 4.15 -17.11 -3.78
CA ASN A 31 4.93 -17.43 -4.98
C ASN A 31 5.76 -16.25 -5.54
N LEU A 32 5.89 -15.13 -4.82
CA LEU A 32 6.59 -13.94 -5.29
C LEU A 32 8.06 -14.22 -5.67
N PHE A 33 8.76 -15.05 -4.88
CA PHE A 33 10.17 -15.36 -5.10
C PHE A 33 10.41 -16.61 -5.97
N ARG A 34 9.38 -17.17 -6.61
CA ARG A 34 9.46 -18.48 -7.31
C ARG A 34 10.59 -18.60 -8.35
N HIS A 35 10.99 -17.51 -8.99
CA HIS A 35 12.04 -17.48 -10.03
C HIS A 35 13.42 -17.07 -9.50
N ARG A 36 13.58 -16.89 -8.19
CA ARG A 36 14.86 -16.58 -7.54
C ARG A 36 15.29 -17.81 -6.74
N THR A 37 15.92 -18.80 -7.37
CA THR A 37 16.18 -20.13 -6.79
C THR A 37 16.77 -20.11 -5.38
N ILE A 38 17.80 -19.30 -5.12
CA ILE A 38 18.43 -19.19 -3.80
C ILE A 38 17.49 -18.52 -2.78
N ILE A 39 16.85 -17.41 -3.16
CA ILE A 39 15.92 -16.67 -2.28
C ILE A 39 14.67 -17.51 -2.00
N ASN A 40 14.16 -18.24 -2.98
CA ASN A 40 13.03 -19.15 -2.85
C ASN A 40 13.34 -20.30 -1.89
N ALA A 41 14.54 -20.87 -1.99
CA ALA A 41 15.00 -21.91 -1.06
C ALA A 41 15.10 -21.36 0.37
N LEU A 42 15.66 -20.16 0.54
CA LEU A 42 15.75 -19.48 1.83
C LEU A 42 14.37 -19.17 2.43
N VAL A 43 13.48 -18.58 1.62
CA VAL A 43 12.09 -18.24 1.97
C VAL A 43 11.30 -19.50 2.34
N LYS A 44 11.51 -20.63 1.65
CA LYS A 44 10.83 -21.89 1.98
C LYS A 44 11.39 -22.57 3.24
N SER A 45 12.70 -22.46 3.47
CA SER A 45 13.40 -23.11 4.58
C SER A 45 13.19 -22.37 5.90
N ILE A 46 13.35 -21.04 5.89
CA ILE A 46 13.22 -20.18 7.08
C ILE A 46 11.79 -19.65 7.24
N GLY A 47 11.05 -19.50 6.13
CA GLY A 47 9.75 -18.84 6.15
C GLY A 47 8.66 -19.55 6.92
N ARG A 48 8.77 -20.87 7.14
CA ARG A 48 7.80 -21.60 7.99
C ARG A 48 7.78 -21.12 9.44
N PHE A 49 8.88 -20.53 9.92
CA PHE A 49 9.01 -20.10 11.32
C PHE A 49 8.88 -18.57 11.51
N VAL A 50 9.02 -17.79 10.44
CA VAL A 50 9.14 -16.32 10.54
C VAL A 50 8.15 -15.57 9.65
N HIS A 51 7.55 -16.23 8.65
CA HIS A 51 6.59 -15.58 7.76
C HIS A 51 5.16 -15.73 8.25
N LYS A 52 4.37 -14.72 7.90
CA LYS A 52 2.93 -14.73 8.08
C LYS A 52 2.26 -15.76 7.19
N THR A 53 1.15 -16.31 7.67
CA THR A 53 0.18 -17.03 6.83
C THR A 53 -0.51 -16.06 5.86
N VAL A 54 -1.24 -16.59 4.88
CA VAL A 54 -2.00 -15.77 3.92
C VAL A 54 -3.04 -14.93 4.65
N GLU A 55 -3.72 -15.50 5.65
CA GLU A 55 -4.74 -14.83 6.46
C GLU A 55 -4.14 -13.68 7.26
N GLN A 56 -2.98 -13.92 7.91
CA GLN A 56 -2.25 -12.88 8.64
C GLN A 56 -1.72 -11.78 7.72
N GLY A 57 -1.39 -12.12 6.47
CA GLY A 57 -0.99 -11.17 5.44
C GLY A 57 -2.15 -10.28 4.95
N ALA A 58 -3.33 -10.88 4.80
CA ALA A 58 -4.55 -10.18 4.37
C ALA A 58 -5.16 -9.30 5.47
N ALA A 59 -4.86 -9.59 6.75
CA ALA A 59 -5.49 -8.94 7.90
C ALA A 59 -5.45 -7.41 7.84
N THR A 60 -4.29 -6.78 7.59
CA THR A 60 -4.19 -5.31 7.51
C THR A 60 -5.09 -4.75 6.41
N THR A 61 -5.08 -5.38 5.22
CA THR A 61 -5.90 -4.96 4.08
C THR A 61 -7.38 -5.04 4.40
N CYS A 62 -7.86 -6.18 4.91
CA CYS A 62 -9.27 -6.37 5.26
C CYS A 62 -9.69 -5.41 6.37
N TYR A 63 -8.83 -5.19 7.38
CA TYR A 63 -9.15 -4.31 8.50
C TYR A 63 -9.28 -2.85 8.07
N VAL A 64 -8.32 -2.34 7.29
CA VAL A 64 -8.34 -0.96 6.79
C VAL A 64 -9.49 -0.73 5.81
N ALA A 65 -9.83 -1.71 4.97
CA ALA A 65 -10.87 -1.56 3.97
C ALA A 65 -12.30 -1.68 4.53
N LEU A 66 -12.52 -2.46 5.59
CA LEU A 66 -13.86 -2.86 6.02
C LEU A 66 -14.26 -2.33 7.41
N HIS A 67 -13.30 -2.00 8.28
CA HIS A 67 -13.63 -1.61 9.64
C HIS A 67 -14.07 -0.14 9.71
N SER A 68 -15.23 0.12 10.33
CA SER A 68 -15.86 1.45 10.38
C SER A 68 -14.99 2.54 11.01
N GLN A 69 -14.04 2.17 11.87
CA GLN A 69 -13.09 3.13 12.44
C GLN A 69 -12.21 3.83 11.39
N PHE A 70 -12.10 3.28 10.17
CA PHE A 70 -11.32 3.86 9.08
C PHE A 70 -12.19 4.60 8.06
N THR A 71 -13.50 4.72 8.28
CA THR A 71 -14.37 5.55 7.43
C THR A 71 -13.87 7.00 7.43
N GLY A 72 -13.66 7.54 6.23
CA GLY A 72 -13.12 8.90 6.03
C GLY A 72 -11.62 9.06 6.27
N ILE A 73 -10.89 7.98 6.59
CA ILE A 73 -9.43 8.03 6.68
C ILE A 73 -8.84 7.79 5.28
N SER A 74 -8.13 8.79 4.74
CA SER A 74 -7.44 8.71 3.44
C SER A 74 -5.98 9.18 3.58
N GLY A 75 -5.12 8.77 2.65
CA GLY A 75 -3.72 9.17 2.55
C GLY A 75 -2.81 8.60 3.64
N LYS A 76 -3.16 7.46 4.25
CA LYS A 76 -2.37 6.83 5.32
C LYS A 76 -1.68 5.55 4.88
N TYR A 77 -0.67 5.16 5.64
CA TYR A 77 0.07 3.91 5.48
C TYR A 77 -0.11 3.04 6.72
N PHE A 78 -0.44 1.76 6.52
CA PHE A 78 -0.71 0.81 7.60
C PHE A 78 0.14 -0.44 7.50
N SER A 79 0.53 -0.96 8.67
CA SER A 79 1.25 -2.22 8.82
C SER A 79 0.79 -2.90 10.09
N ASN A 80 0.68 -4.23 10.06
CA ASN A 80 0.22 -5.03 11.22
C ASN A 80 -1.08 -4.49 11.86
N CYS A 81 -2.08 -4.12 11.05
CA CYS A 81 -3.35 -3.52 11.49
C CYS A 81 -3.23 -2.20 12.27
N ASN A 82 -2.09 -1.49 12.18
CA ASN A 82 -1.85 -0.21 12.85
C ASN A 82 -1.37 0.85 11.86
N LEU A 83 -1.54 2.13 12.21
CA LEU A 83 -0.92 3.23 11.48
C LEU A 83 0.61 3.10 11.60
N ASP A 84 1.31 3.24 10.48
CA ASP A 84 2.76 3.10 10.43
C ASP A 84 3.40 4.29 9.70
N THR A 85 4.70 4.48 9.90
CA THR A 85 5.45 5.60 9.32
C THR A 85 6.06 5.17 7.98
N PRO A 86 5.66 5.79 6.85
CA PRO A 86 6.28 5.51 5.56
C PRO A 86 7.70 6.09 5.49
N SER A 87 8.46 5.70 4.47
CA SER A 87 9.79 6.27 4.23
C SER A 87 9.72 7.76 3.89
N SER A 88 10.85 8.47 4.03
CA SER A 88 10.96 9.89 3.66
C SER A 88 10.66 10.12 2.18
N GLN A 89 11.08 9.20 1.31
CA GLN A 89 10.76 9.25 -0.12
C GLN A 89 9.27 9.03 -0.39
N ALA A 90 8.64 8.08 0.32
CA ALA A 90 7.21 7.84 0.19
C ALA A 90 6.35 9.01 0.69
N SER A 91 6.91 9.88 1.54
CA SER A 91 6.26 11.10 2.03
C SER A 91 6.57 12.35 1.19
N ASN A 92 7.33 12.21 0.09
CA ASN A 92 7.73 13.33 -0.75
C ASN A 92 6.69 13.61 -1.84
N ALA A 93 5.89 14.67 -1.63
CA ALA A 93 4.83 15.07 -2.56
C ALA A 93 5.35 15.47 -3.97
N GLU A 94 6.52 16.11 -4.05
CA GLU A 94 7.10 16.49 -5.34
C GLU A 94 7.50 15.25 -6.15
N LEU A 95 8.07 14.25 -5.50
CA LEU A 95 8.42 12.98 -6.14
C LEU A 95 7.16 12.21 -6.57
N ALA A 96 6.10 12.21 -5.75
CA ALA A 96 4.83 11.57 -6.08
C ALA A 96 4.20 12.18 -7.35
N ASN A 97 4.18 13.51 -7.48
CA ASN A 97 3.70 14.18 -8.68
C ASN A 97 4.50 13.82 -9.93
N LYS A 98 5.84 13.86 -9.84
CA LYS A 98 6.71 13.49 -10.96
C LYS A 98 6.44 12.06 -11.42
N LEU A 99 6.23 11.14 -10.48
CA LEU A 99 5.87 9.75 -10.79
C LEU A 99 4.49 9.68 -11.45
N TRP A 100 3.48 10.39 -10.94
CA TRP A 100 2.14 10.42 -11.52
C TRP A 100 2.14 10.91 -12.97
N GLU A 101 2.78 12.04 -13.25
CA GLU A 101 2.88 12.59 -14.60
C GLU A 101 3.60 11.65 -15.56
N PHE A 102 4.71 11.05 -15.11
CA PHE A 102 5.48 10.10 -15.90
C PHE A 102 4.67 8.84 -16.22
N SER A 103 4.04 8.23 -15.21
CA SER A 103 3.21 7.04 -15.39
C SER A 103 2.00 7.31 -16.28
N SER A 104 1.32 8.45 -16.10
CA SER A 104 0.17 8.85 -16.93
C SER A 104 0.54 8.97 -18.42
N LYS A 105 1.72 9.51 -18.71
CA LYS A 105 2.25 9.59 -20.09
C LYS A 105 2.51 8.19 -20.68
N ILE A 106 3.08 7.27 -19.90
CA ILE A 106 3.36 5.91 -20.36
C ILE A 106 2.08 5.15 -20.71
N VAL A 107 1.05 5.21 -19.86
CA VAL A 107 -0.18 4.42 -20.06
C VAL A 107 -1.12 5.03 -21.11
N SER A 108 -0.93 6.31 -21.46
CA SER A 108 -1.73 7.00 -22.48
C SER A 108 -1.07 6.99 -23.88
N SER A 109 0.07 6.32 -24.03
CA SER A 109 0.81 6.16 -25.30
C SER A 109 0.43 4.84 -25.98
#